data_AF-A0A6J7S3R8-F1
#
_entry.id   AF-A0A6J7S3R8-F1
#
_cell.length_a   1.000
_cell.length_b   1.000
_cell.length_c   1.000
_cell.angle_alpha   90.00
_cell.angle_beta   90.00
_cell.angle_gamma   90.00
#
_symmetry.space_group_name_H-M   'P 1'
#
loop_
_entity.id
_entity.type
_entity.pdbx_description
1 polymer ?
#
loop_
_entity_poly.entity_id
_entity_poly.type
_entity_poly.pdbx_seq_one_letter_code
_entity_poly.pdbx_strand_id
1 'polypeptide(L)'
;MPTLSRIAIASVVALAAGISSSVLLGGFSINPTFHLVQVIALGVLGVAVIFGGAILIAFRLSDYTTPESEAEFEALVIESERLARDGLAVEPDEEEFLDLDPFNDEDFEELVRDALDDLPDLLREALGRNVAVVISNGGRRQRAYGLYQGDGATRDNYPDRIIIFRDTLRRDFGHDPALLRQQVIVTVRHELAHHIGFDELGVQGLGL
;
A
#
# COMPACT_ATOMS: atom_id res chain seq x y z
N MET A 1 48.01 17.90 -1.41
CA MET A 1 47.91 18.57 -0.09
C MET A 1 46.45 18.93 0.15
N PRO A 2 45.93 18.86 1.39
CA PRO A 2 44.55 19.30 1.68
C PRO A 2 44.40 20.80 1.39
N THR A 3 43.25 21.20 0.85
CA THR A 3 42.95 22.62 0.61
C THR A 3 42.70 23.33 1.93
N LEU A 4 43.02 24.63 2.01
CA LEU A 4 42.91 25.43 3.23
C LEU A 4 41.47 25.44 3.80
N SER A 5 40.46 25.37 2.94
CA SER A 5 39.05 25.18 3.29
C SER A 5 38.79 23.85 4.03
N ARG A 6 39.34 22.72 3.58
CA ARG A 6 39.17 21.41 4.26
C ARG A 6 39.78 21.40 5.66
N ILE A 7 40.92 22.07 5.84
CA ILE A 7 41.57 22.21 7.16
C ILE A 7 40.67 23.02 8.11
N ALA A 8 40.18 24.18 7.65
CA ALA A 8 39.31 25.04 8.45
C ALA A 8 38.02 24.33 8.89
N ILE A 9 37.37 23.58 7.99
CA ILE A 9 36.16 22.79 8.29
C ILE A 9 36.46 21.73 9.35
N ALA A 10 37.56 20.98 9.20
CA ALA A 10 37.96 19.95 10.16
C ALA A 10 38.23 20.53 11.56
N SER A 11 38.90 21.69 11.65
CA SER A 11 39.13 22.39 12.92
C SER A 11 37.82 22.85 13.60
N VAL A 12 36.86 23.38 12.83
CA VAL A 12 35.55 23.80 13.35
C VAL A 12 34.76 22.61 13.90
N VAL A 13 34.72 21.49 13.17
CA VAL A 13 34.02 20.27 13.63
C VAL A 13 34.69 19.67 14.86
N ALA A 14 36.02 19.65 14.93
CA ALA A 14 36.76 19.16 16.10
C ALA A 14 36.51 20.01 17.36
N LEU A 15 36.48 21.34 17.21
CA LEU A 15 36.12 22.26 18.31
C LEU A 15 34.65 22.07 18.74
N ALA A 16 33.73 21.97 17.79
CA ALA A 16 32.31 21.72 18.06
C ALA A 16 32.09 20.39 18.81
N ALA A 17 32.82 19.33 18.43
CA ALA A 17 32.80 18.05 19.13
C ALA A 17 33.32 18.14 20.57
N GLY A 18 34.45 18.83 20.79
CA GLY A 18 35.00 19.05 22.13
C GLY A 18 34.06 19.84 23.04
N ILE A 19 33.45 20.91 22.53
CA ILE A 19 32.47 21.71 23.30
C ILE A 19 31.20 20.89 23.56
N SER A 20 30.70 20.13 22.59
CA SER A 20 29.52 19.26 22.78
C SER A 20 29.77 18.16 23.81
N SER A 21 30.98 17.59 23.85
CA SER A 21 31.39 16.62 24.87
C SER A 21 31.34 17.21 26.29
N SER A 22 31.68 18.49 26.46
CA SER A 22 31.54 19.17 27.76
C SER A 22 30.09 19.22 28.25
N VAL A 23 29.12 19.37 27.35
CA VAL A 23 27.68 19.37 27.67
C VAL A 23 27.22 17.98 28.09
N LEU A 24 27.68 16.93 27.41
CA LEU A 24 27.33 15.54 27.72
C LEU A 24 27.86 15.09 29.09
N LEU A 25 29.06 15.56 29.49
CA LEU A 25 29.71 15.17 30.73
C LEU A 25 29.35 16.06 31.94
N GLY A 26 29.08 17.35 31.71
CA GLY A 26 28.88 18.36 32.78
C GLY A 26 27.55 19.10 32.75
N GLY A 27 26.69 18.86 31.76
CA GLY A 27 25.48 19.65 31.51
C GLY A 27 25.77 21.02 30.89
N PHE A 28 24.72 21.83 30.77
CA PHE A 28 24.84 23.20 30.27
C PHE A 28 25.45 24.15 31.29
N SER A 29 26.25 25.10 30.81
CA SER A 29 26.79 26.17 31.64
C SER A 29 25.67 27.11 32.11
N ILE A 30 25.73 27.50 33.39
CA ILE A 30 24.85 28.52 33.98
C ILE A 30 25.15 29.92 33.39
N ASN A 31 26.35 30.13 32.86
CA ASN A 31 26.71 31.41 32.26
C ASN A 31 26.11 31.53 30.84
N PRO A 32 25.31 32.58 30.54
CA PRO A 32 24.56 32.69 29.29
C PRO A 32 25.46 32.74 28.04
N THR A 33 26.69 33.27 28.12
CA THR A 33 27.59 33.33 26.95
C THR A 33 28.14 31.94 26.62
N PHE A 34 28.52 31.17 27.63
CA PHE A 34 28.98 29.79 27.46
C PHE A 34 27.84 28.86 27.03
N HIS A 35 26.63 29.06 27.57
CA HIS A 35 25.44 28.34 27.14
C HIS A 35 25.16 28.54 25.64
N LEU A 36 25.25 29.79 25.15
CA LEU A 36 25.06 30.08 23.72
C LEU A 36 26.11 29.38 22.84
N VAL A 37 27.38 29.40 23.24
CA VAL A 37 28.46 28.69 22.53
C VAL A 37 28.24 27.17 22.53
N GLN A 38 27.79 26.60 23.64
CA GLN A 38 27.45 25.17 23.75
C GLN A 38 26.31 24.77 22.80
N VAL A 39 25.24 25.57 22.71
CA VAL A 39 24.11 25.31 21.79
C VAL A 39 24.56 25.37 20.32
N ILE A 40 25.36 26.38 19.96
CA ILE A 40 25.89 26.51 18.58
C ILE A 40 26.79 25.32 18.23
N ALA A 41 27.67 24.91 19.14
CA ALA A 41 28.54 23.75 18.94
C ALA A 41 27.74 22.45 18.74
N LEU A 42 26.67 22.24 19.52
CA LEU A 42 25.80 21.08 19.40
C LEU A 42 25.10 21.04 18.03
N GLY A 43 24.61 22.19 17.56
CA GLY A 43 23.99 22.34 16.23
C GLY A 43 24.96 22.06 15.09
N VAL A 44 26.18 22.61 15.15
CA VAL A 44 27.24 22.36 14.15
C VAL A 44 27.62 20.88 14.10
N LEU A 45 27.75 20.23 15.26
CA LEU A 45 28.04 18.79 15.34
C LEU A 45 26.90 17.96 14.76
N GLY A 46 25.64 18.27 15.08
CA GLY A 46 24.46 17.59 14.55
C GLY A 46 24.37 17.65 13.03
N VAL A 47 24.56 18.84 12.44
CA VAL A 47 24.60 19.01 10.98
C VAL A 47 25.73 18.20 10.34
N ALA A 48 26.93 18.19 10.95
CA ALA A 48 28.06 17.41 10.45
C ALA A 48 27.80 15.90 10.48
N VAL A 49 27.15 15.39 11.53
CA VAL A 49 26.75 13.96 11.64
C VAL A 49 25.70 13.59 10.61
N ILE A 50 24.65 14.42 10.42
CA ILE A 50 23.60 14.17 9.42
C ILE A 50 24.20 14.14 8.01
N PHE A 51 25.01 15.15 7.66
CA PHE A 51 25.59 15.25 6.31
C PHE A 51 26.63 14.14 6.05
N GLY A 52 27.45 13.80 7.04
CA GLY A 52 28.38 12.67 6.97
C GLY A 52 27.66 11.32 6.82
N GLY A 53 26.56 11.11 7.54
CA GLY A 53 25.71 9.92 7.43
C GLY A 53 25.04 9.81 6.06
N ALA A 54 24.48 10.90 5.54
CA ALA A 54 23.90 10.94 4.20
C ALA A 54 24.93 10.63 3.11
N ILE A 55 26.15 11.18 3.21
CA ILE A 55 27.27 10.85 2.32
C ILE A 55 27.66 9.37 2.41
N LEU A 56 27.74 8.81 3.63
CA LEU A 56 28.07 7.39 3.82
C LEU A 56 27.02 6.48 3.19
N ILE A 57 25.73 6.80 3.35
CA ILE A 57 24.62 6.07 2.72
C ILE A 57 24.69 6.20 1.20
N ALA A 58 24.90 7.40 0.67
CA ALA A 58 25.03 7.62 -0.77
C ALA A 58 26.20 6.82 -1.39
N PHE A 59 27.38 6.81 -0.74
CA PHE A 59 28.49 5.95 -1.16
C PHE A 59 28.14 4.46 -1.08
N ARG A 60 27.43 4.02 -0.03
CA ARG A 60 27.04 2.62 0.14
C ARG A 60 25.95 2.14 -0.84
N LEU A 61 25.16 3.06 -1.38
CA LEU A 61 24.17 2.80 -2.43
C LEU A 61 24.74 3.00 -3.85
N SER A 62 25.96 3.54 -3.98
CA SER A 62 26.57 3.87 -5.28
C SER A 62 26.96 2.65 -6.12
N ASP A 63 27.10 1.47 -5.51
CA ASP A 63 27.38 0.21 -6.21
C ASP A 63 26.09 -0.51 -6.66
N TYR A 64 24.91 0.12 -6.56
CA TYR A 64 23.64 -0.47 -7.03
C TYR A 64 23.45 -0.23 -8.54
N THR A 65 24.36 -0.76 -9.35
CA THR A 65 24.30 -0.80 -10.81
C THR A 65 24.57 -2.21 -11.31
N THR A 66 23.51 -2.97 -11.56
CA THR A 66 23.58 -4.21 -12.33
C THR A 66 22.84 -4.05 -13.67
N PRO A 67 23.36 -4.63 -14.76
CA PRO A 67 24.70 -5.23 -14.89
C PRO A 67 25.81 -4.16 -14.97
N GLU A 68 27.05 -4.53 -14.59
CA GLU A 68 28.18 -3.58 -14.55
C GLU A 68 28.84 -3.37 -15.94
N SER A 69 28.50 -4.20 -16.93
CA SER A 69 29.07 -4.12 -18.28
C SER A 69 28.09 -4.50 -19.39
N GLU A 70 28.28 -3.91 -20.57
CA GLU A 70 27.47 -4.19 -21.77
C GLU A 70 27.48 -5.68 -22.16
N ALA A 71 28.62 -6.36 -22.02
CA ALA A 71 28.75 -7.78 -22.35
C ALA A 71 27.99 -8.68 -21.37
N GLU A 72 27.86 -8.27 -20.10
CA GLU A 72 27.04 -8.97 -19.10
C GLU A 72 25.55 -8.71 -19.35
N PHE A 73 25.17 -7.48 -19.75
CA PHE A 73 23.82 -7.16 -20.21
C PHE A 73 23.43 -8.01 -21.44
N GLU A 74 24.28 -8.07 -22.45
CA GLU A 74 24.04 -8.87 -23.66
C GLU A 74 23.91 -10.36 -23.34
N ALA A 75 24.72 -10.90 -22.43
CA ALA A 75 24.60 -12.28 -21.95
C ALA A 75 23.27 -12.52 -21.19
N LEU A 76 22.85 -11.58 -20.34
CA LEU A 76 21.56 -11.62 -19.63
C LEU A 76 20.37 -11.57 -20.60
N VAL A 77 20.43 -10.72 -21.63
CA VAL A 77 19.40 -10.63 -22.67
C VAL A 77 19.30 -11.96 -23.42
N ILE A 78 20.42 -12.50 -23.91
CA ILE A 78 20.48 -13.78 -24.64
C ILE A 78 19.92 -14.93 -23.79
N GLU A 79 20.26 -15.00 -22.50
CA GLU A 79 19.72 -16.03 -21.61
C GLU A 79 18.21 -15.82 -21.35
N SER A 80 17.74 -14.57 -21.22
CA SER A 80 16.30 -14.30 -21.08
C SER A 80 15.49 -14.67 -22.33
N GLU A 81 16.00 -14.36 -23.54
CA GLU A 81 15.39 -14.74 -24.81
C GLU A 81 15.38 -16.26 -24.98
N ARG A 82 16.46 -16.94 -24.53
CA ARG A 82 16.52 -18.40 -24.51
C ARG A 82 15.48 -19.00 -23.56
N LEU A 83 15.40 -18.55 -22.32
CA LEU A 83 14.44 -19.07 -21.33
C LEU A 83 12.99 -18.86 -21.79
N ALA A 84 12.70 -17.71 -22.40
CA ALA A 84 11.39 -17.43 -23.01
C ALA A 84 11.09 -18.36 -24.21
N ARG A 85 12.11 -18.66 -25.03
CA ARG A 85 11.97 -19.60 -26.17
C ARG A 85 11.86 -21.06 -25.74
N ASP A 86 12.55 -21.46 -24.69
CA ASP A 86 12.55 -22.84 -24.17
C ASP A 86 11.24 -23.18 -23.43
N GLY A 87 10.31 -22.22 -23.28
CA GLY A 87 8.95 -22.46 -22.76
C GLY A 87 8.94 -22.95 -21.31
N LEU A 88 9.95 -22.56 -20.52
CA LEU A 88 10.14 -23.04 -19.14
C LEU A 88 9.24 -22.33 -18.12
N ALA A 89 8.57 -21.26 -18.53
CA ALA A 89 7.33 -20.85 -17.88
C ALA A 89 6.27 -21.91 -18.20
N VAL A 90 5.92 -22.72 -17.19
CA VAL A 90 4.60 -23.35 -17.17
C VAL A 90 3.61 -22.19 -17.18
N GLU A 91 2.98 -21.94 -18.33
CA GLU A 91 1.67 -21.31 -18.32
C GLU A 91 0.81 -22.28 -17.50
N PRO A 92 0.34 -21.89 -16.29
CA PRO A 92 -0.59 -22.75 -15.56
C PRO A 92 -1.78 -22.96 -16.48
N ASP A 93 -2.28 -24.20 -16.56
CA ASP A 93 -3.54 -24.38 -17.27
C ASP A 93 -4.62 -23.53 -16.58
N GLU A 94 -5.58 -23.03 -17.36
CA GLU A 94 -6.59 -22.12 -16.82
C GLU A 94 -7.41 -22.79 -15.70
N GLU A 95 -7.40 -24.13 -15.59
CA GLU A 95 -8.09 -24.91 -14.57
C GLU A 95 -7.37 -24.97 -13.21
N GLU A 96 -6.03 -25.05 -13.16
CA GLU A 96 -5.25 -25.02 -11.90
C GLU A 96 -5.34 -23.66 -11.18
N PHE A 97 -5.76 -22.59 -11.88
CA PHE A 97 -6.06 -21.28 -11.31
C PHE A 97 -7.54 -21.11 -10.86
N LEU A 98 -8.45 -22.04 -11.21
CA LEU A 98 -9.90 -21.79 -11.13
C LEU A 98 -10.63 -22.38 -9.91
N ASP A 99 -10.04 -23.31 -9.16
CA ASP A 99 -10.66 -23.90 -7.96
C ASP A 99 -10.37 -23.05 -6.69
N LEU A 100 -10.73 -21.77 -6.73
CA LEU A 100 -10.77 -20.89 -5.54
C LEU A 100 -11.71 -21.47 -4.48
N ASP A 101 -11.20 -21.95 -3.34
CA ASP A 101 -12.01 -22.55 -2.28
C ASP A 101 -12.81 -21.44 -1.57
N PRO A 102 -14.15 -21.36 -1.73
CA PRO A 102 -14.90 -20.27 -1.14
C PRO A 102 -14.87 -20.28 0.39
N PHE A 103 -14.43 -21.37 1.04
CA PHE A 103 -14.24 -21.47 2.50
C PHE A 103 -12.87 -20.94 2.97
N ASN A 104 -11.87 -20.82 2.10
CA ASN A 104 -10.63 -20.09 2.38
C ASN A 104 -10.89 -18.57 2.36
N ASP A 105 -10.37 -17.86 3.36
CA ASP A 105 -10.58 -16.42 3.54
C ASP A 105 -9.92 -15.60 2.44
N GLU A 106 -8.76 -16.02 1.94
CA GLU A 106 -8.02 -15.34 0.86
C GLU A 106 -8.74 -15.55 -0.48
N ASP A 107 -9.11 -16.79 -0.81
CA ASP A 107 -9.82 -17.14 -2.04
C ASP A 107 -11.23 -16.49 -2.11
N PHE A 108 -11.92 -16.36 -0.96
CA PHE A 108 -13.18 -15.59 -0.91
C PHE A 108 -12.95 -14.09 -1.15
N GLU A 109 -11.83 -13.53 -0.67
CA GLU A 109 -11.49 -12.13 -0.95
C GLU A 109 -11.20 -11.92 -2.45
N GLU A 110 -10.57 -12.89 -3.12
CA GLU A 110 -10.36 -12.87 -4.58
C GLU A 110 -11.68 -13.02 -5.36
N LEU A 111 -12.54 -14.00 -5.00
CA LEU A 111 -13.88 -14.15 -5.58
C LEU A 111 -14.73 -12.87 -5.46
N VAL A 112 -14.53 -12.08 -4.39
CA VAL A 112 -15.18 -10.77 -4.24
C VAL A 112 -14.54 -9.71 -5.13
N ARG A 113 -13.21 -9.67 -5.30
CA ARG A 113 -12.54 -8.74 -6.23
C ARG A 113 -12.99 -9.00 -7.66
N ASP A 114 -12.93 -10.25 -8.10
CA ASP A 114 -13.38 -10.66 -9.43
C ASP A 114 -14.86 -10.30 -9.69
N ALA A 115 -15.72 -10.50 -8.68
CA ALA A 115 -17.12 -10.08 -8.75
C ALA A 115 -17.26 -8.55 -8.92
N LEU A 116 -16.43 -7.76 -8.25
CA LEU A 116 -16.42 -6.30 -8.44
C LEU A 116 -15.88 -5.93 -9.84
N ASP A 117 -14.93 -6.70 -10.36
CA ASP A 117 -14.36 -6.50 -11.69
C ASP A 117 -15.24 -6.98 -12.85
N ASP A 118 -16.33 -7.68 -12.58
CA ASP A 118 -17.41 -7.97 -13.53
C ASP A 118 -18.55 -6.92 -13.54
N LEU A 119 -18.51 -5.90 -12.65
CA LEU A 119 -19.62 -4.94 -12.56
C LEU A 119 -19.75 -4.06 -13.82
N PRO A 120 -20.98 -3.77 -14.29
CA PRO A 120 -21.21 -2.79 -15.35
C PRO A 120 -20.55 -1.44 -15.07
N ASP A 121 -19.96 -0.82 -16.10
CA ASP A 121 -19.15 0.41 -15.99
C ASP A 121 -19.79 1.51 -15.13
N LEU A 122 -21.09 1.74 -15.30
CA LEU A 122 -21.87 2.74 -14.54
C LEU A 122 -21.79 2.53 -13.02
N LEU A 123 -21.81 1.27 -12.57
CA LEU A 123 -21.73 0.91 -11.16
C LEU A 123 -20.29 0.92 -10.65
N ARG A 124 -19.34 0.52 -11.49
CA ARG A 124 -17.90 0.62 -11.20
C ARG A 124 -17.46 2.07 -11.01
N GLU A 125 -17.96 2.99 -11.86
CA GLU A 125 -17.74 4.43 -11.71
C GLU A 125 -18.34 4.95 -10.39
N ALA A 126 -19.53 4.49 -10.01
CA ALA A 126 -20.17 4.88 -8.76
C ALA A 126 -19.39 4.38 -7.52
N LEU A 127 -18.81 3.18 -7.56
CA LEU A 127 -17.90 2.70 -6.51
C LEU A 127 -16.63 3.58 -6.41
N GLY A 128 -16.05 3.95 -7.56
CA GLY A 128 -14.86 4.82 -7.63
C GLY A 128 -15.05 6.21 -7.01
N ARG A 129 -16.30 6.65 -6.78
CA ARG A 129 -16.65 7.93 -6.14
C ARG A 129 -16.71 7.82 -4.60
N ASN A 130 -15.66 7.27 -4.00
CA ASN A 130 -15.43 7.19 -2.54
C ASN A 130 -16.28 6.14 -1.77
N VAL A 131 -16.69 5.04 -2.40
CA VAL A 131 -17.35 3.90 -1.71
C VAL A 131 -16.36 2.75 -1.53
N ALA A 132 -16.06 2.39 -0.27
CA ALA A 132 -15.20 1.25 0.05
C ALA A 132 -16.00 -0.07 0.14
N VAL A 133 -15.53 -1.16 -0.47
CA VAL A 133 -16.10 -2.50 -0.23
C VAL A 133 -15.35 -3.16 0.93
N VAL A 134 -16.07 -3.70 1.91
CA VAL A 134 -15.50 -4.25 3.16
C VAL A 134 -16.11 -5.61 3.46
N ILE A 135 -15.29 -6.64 3.66
CA ILE A 135 -15.78 -7.99 4.00
C ILE A 135 -15.94 -8.14 5.52
N SER A 136 -17.02 -8.80 5.95
CA SER A 136 -17.35 -9.00 7.37
C SER A 136 -18.07 -10.34 7.61
N ASN A 137 -18.10 -10.79 8.86
CA ASN A 137 -18.79 -11.99 9.32
C ASN A 137 -20.03 -11.66 10.19
N GLY A 138 -20.65 -10.49 9.95
CA GLY A 138 -21.80 -9.98 10.70
C GLY A 138 -23.18 -10.32 10.11
N GLY A 139 -23.25 -11.03 8.99
CA GLY A 139 -24.45 -11.21 8.17
C GLY A 139 -25.59 -11.88 8.92
N ARG A 140 -25.31 -12.93 9.71
CA ARG A 140 -26.32 -13.60 10.54
C ARG A 140 -27.03 -12.68 11.54
N ARG A 141 -26.34 -11.64 12.04
CA ARG A 141 -26.91 -10.66 12.96
C ARG A 141 -27.74 -9.61 12.23
N GLN A 142 -27.31 -9.19 11.04
CA GLN A 142 -28.03 -8.21 10.20
C GLN A 142 -29.15 -8.86 9.35
N ARG A 143 -29.11 -10.18 9.18
CA ARG A 143 -29.97 -11.00 8.28
C ARG A 143 -29.90 -10.58 6.82
N ALA A 144 -28.70 -10.23 6.35
CA ALA A 144 -28.44 -9.74 5.00
C ALA A 144 -27.12 -10.29 4.45
N TYR A 145 -27.00 -10.33 3.12
CA TYR A 145 -25.76 -10.71 2.41
C TYR A 145 -24.80 -9.53 2.22
N GLY A 146 -25.34 -8.31 2.23
CA GLY A 146 -24.57 -7.08 2.34
C GLY A 146 -25.32 -6.01 3.13
N LEU A 147 -24.70 -4.85 3.30
CA LEU A 147 -25.41 -3.60 3.60
C LEU A 147 -24.60 -2.40 3.10
N TYR A 148 -25.27 -1.38 2.59
CA TYR A 148 -24.69 -0.05 2.44
C TYR A 148 -24.67 0.70 3.79
N GLN A 149 -23.53 1.31 4.13
CA GLN A 149 -23.33 2.16 5.30
C GLN A 149 -22.65 3.48 4.88
N GLY A 150 -23.42 4.56 4.89
CA GLY A 150 -22.93 5.94 4.72
C GLY A 150 -23.43 6.86 5.83
N ASP A 151 -22.64 7.86 6.22
CA ASP A 151 -22.95 8.79 7.32
C ASP A 151 -23.70 10.02 6.78
N GLY A 152 -24.92 9.78 6.30
CA GLY A 152 -25.68 10.66 5.39
C GLY A 152 -25.67 12.16 5.72
N ALA A 153 -25.16 12.95 4.77
CA ALA A 153 -25.20 14.42 4.67
C ALA A 153 -24.71 15.27 5.88
N THR A 154 -24.32 14.65 6.99
CA THR A 154 -24.16 15.35 8.29
C THR A 154 -22.77 15.18 8.90
N ARG A 155 -21.96 14.22 8.41
CA ARG A 155 -20.61 13.93 8.93
C ARG A 155 -19.63 13.50 7.83
N ASP A 156 -18.84 14.47 7.40
CA ASP A 156 -17.85 14.37 6.31
C ASP A 156 -16.54 13.62 6.68
N ASN A 157 -16.59 12.69 7.65
CA ASN A 157 -15.40 12.12 8.31
C ASN A 157 -15.15 10.62 8.03
N TYR A 158 -16.06 9.92 7.36
CA TYR A 158 -15.87 8.52 6.99
C TYR A 158 -16.32 8.28 5.55
N PRO A 159 -15.52 7.58 4.73
CA PRO A 159 -15.98 7.16 3.41
C PRO A 159 -17.09 6.13 3.58
N ASP A 160 -18.08 6.27 2.69
CA ASP A 160 -19.19 5.34 2.55
C ASP A 160 -18.65 3.92 2.28
N ARG A 161 -19.42 2.91 2.68
CA ARG A 161 -19.01 1.51 2.47
C ARG A 161 -20.15 0.58 2.15
N ILE A 162 -19.87 -0.39 1.28
CA ILE A 162 -20.68 -1.58 1.11
C ILE A 162 -20.01 -2.70 1.92
N ILE A 163 -20.70 -3.18 2.95
CA ILE A 163 -20.24 -4.34 3.72
C ILE A 163 -20.76 -5.60 3.04
N ILE A 164 -19.89 -6.56 2.74
CA ILE A 164 -20.22 -7.88 2.18
C ILE A 164 -20.09 -8.93 3.29
N PHE A 165 -21.14 -9.73 3.51
CA PHE A 165 -21.22 -10.68 4.61
C PHE A 165 -20.87 -12.10 4.19
N ARG A 166 -19.58 -12.43 4.39
CA ARG A 166 -18.96 -13.73 4.11
C ARG A 166 -19.62 -14.88 4.86
N ASP A 167 -20.05 -14.68 6.11
CA ASP A 167 -20.66 -15.73 6.95
C ASP A 167 -22.05 -16.20 6.48
N THR A 168 -22.76 -15.35 5.73
CA THR A 168 -24.04 -15.66 5.10
C THR A 168 -23.86 -16.10 3.65
N LEU A 169 -23.03 -15.41 2.86
CA LEU A 169 -22.79 -15.78 1.46
C LEU A 169 -22.16 -17.17 1.33
N ARG A 170 -21.13 -17.51 2.12
CA ARG A 170 -20.56 -18.88 2.13
C ARG A 170 -21.55 -19.93 2.58
N ARG A 171 -22.36 -19.62 3.59
CA ARG A 171 -23.32 -20.58 4.16
C ARG A 171 -24.35 -21.00 3.11
N ASP A 172 -24.84 -20.04 2.35
CA ASP A 172 -26.00 -20.24 1.49
C ASP A 172 -25.58 -20.48 0.01
N PHE A 173 -24.37 -20.06 -0.41
CA PHE A 173 -23.85 -20.20 -1.79
C PHE A 173 -22.42 -20.78 -1.92
N GLY A 174 -21.66 -20.95 -0.84
CA GLY A 174 -20.25 -21.39 -0.89
C GLY A 174 -20.02 -22.85 -1.32
N HIS A 175 -21.06 -23.54 -1.79
CA HIS A 175 -20.97 -24.85 -2.42
C HIS A 175 -20.65 -24.79 -3.92
N ASP A 176 -20.67 -23.58 -4.51
CA ASP A 176 -20.38 -23.30 -5.92
C ASP A 176 -19.68 -21.92 -6.00
N PRO A 177 -18.36 -21.85 -6.34
CA PRO A 177 -17.63 -20.59 -6.42
C PRO A 177 -18.21 -19.60 -7.43
N ALA A 178 -18.69 -20.09 -8.59
CA ALA A 178 -19.24 -19.26 -9.65
C ALA A 178 -20.60 -18.68 -9.26
N LEU A 179 -21.46 -19.47 -8.61
CA LEU A 179 -22.70 -18.98 -8.01
C LEU A 179 -22.40 -17.95 -6.92
N LEU A 180 -21.40 -18.18 -6.06
CA LEU A 180 -21.01 -17.22 -5.03
C LEU A 180 -20.52 -15.89 -5.64
N ARG A 181 -19.64 -15.90 -6.67
CA ARG A 181 -19.25 -14.71 -7.46
C ARG A 181 -20.48 -13.97 -7.99
N GLN A 182 -21.44 -14.69 -8.59
CA GLN A 182 -22.69 -14.11 -9.07
C GLN A 182 -23.51 -13.46 -7.95
N GLN A 183 -23.61 -14.09 -6.77
CA GLN A 183 -24.37 -13.54 -5.64
C GLN A 183 -23.69 -12.33 -5.00
N VAL A 184 -22.36 -12.24 -5.03
CA VAL A 184 -21.63 -11.01 -4.66
C VAL A 184 -21.98 -9.87 -5.63
N ILE A 185 -21.94 -10.11 -6.95
CA ILE A 185 -22.36 -9.14 -7.98
C ILE A 185 -23.79 -8.65 -7.69
N VAL A 186 -24.73 -9.58 -7.51
CA VAL A 186 -26.14 -9.26 -7.23
C VAL A 186 -26.28 -8.45 -5.94
N THR A 187 -25.56 -8.81 -4.88
CA THR A 187 -25.57 -8.09 -3.60
C THR A 187 -25.07 -6.66 -3.76
N VAL A 188 -23.88 -6.45 -4.33
CA VAL A 188 -23.30 -5.10 -4.53
C VAL A 188 -24.22 -4.23 -5.38
N ARG A 189 -24.83 -4.81 -6.42
CA ARG A 189 -25.80 -4.12 -7.28
C ARG A 189 -27.04 -3.64 -6.52
N HIS A 190 -27.62 -4.46 -5.64
CA HIS A 190 -28.78 -4.06 -4.83
C HIS A 190 -28.41 -2.94 -3.85
N GLU A 191 -27.34 -3.11 -3.08
CA GLU A 191 -26.91 -2.10 -2.08
C GLU A 191 -26.62 -0.74 -2.72
N LEU A 192 -25.94 -0.74 -3.87
CA LEU A 192 -25.63 0.48 -4.61
C LEU A 192 -26.87 1.12 -5.25
N ALA A 193 -27.78 0.32 -5.83
CA ALA A 193 -29.01 0.82 -6.44
C ALA A 193 -29.98 1.46 -5.44
N HIS A 194 -30.19 0.83 -4.27
CA HIS A 194 -30.99 1.41 -3.19
C HIS A 194 -30.37 2.70 -2.66
N HIS A 195 -29.04 2.76 -2.51
CA HIS A 195 -28.38 3.98 -2.02
C HIS A 195 -28.55 5.19 -2.96
N ILE A 196 -28.36 5.00 -4.27
CA ILE A 196 -28.46 6.08 -5.26
C ILE A 196 -29.92 6.41 -5.65
N GLY A 197 -30.91 5.76 -5.03
CA GLY A 197 -32.34 6.06 -5.19
C GLY A 197 -33.02 5.41 -6.39
N PHE A 198 -32.42 4.38 -7.00
CA PHE A 198 -33.10 3.56 -8.02
C PHE A 198 -33.91 2.44 -7.38
N ASP A 199 -35.01 2.82 -6.72
CA ASP A 199 -35.96 1.85 -6.15
C ASP A 199 -37.04 1.46 -7.18
N GLU A 200 -37.10 0.17 -7.49
CA GLU A 200 -38.21 -0.58 -8.12
C GLU A 200 -38.90 -0.05 -9.41
N LEU A 201 -38.26 0.81 -10.21
CA LEU A 201 -38.76 1.19 -11.54
C LEU A 201 -37.92 0.65 -12.71
N GLY A 202 -38.22 -0.61 -13.10
CA GLY A 202 -38.13 -1.01 -14.51
C GLY A 202 -36.91 -1.81 -14.99
N VAL A 203 -36.23 -2.58 -14.12
CA VAL A 203 -35.22 -3.58 -14.58
C VAL A 203 -35.86 -4.85 -15.17
N GLN A 204 -36.56 -4.69 -16.29
CA GLN A 204 -36.87 -5.77 -17.26
C GLN A 204 -36.22 -5.54 -18.64
N GLY A 205 -35.49 -4.42 -18.82
CA GLY A 205 -34.86 -4.05 -20.10
C GLY A 205 -33.34 -4.29 -20.21
N LEU A 206 -32.69 -4.84 -19.17
CA LEU A 206 -31.22 -4.97 -19.10
C LEU A 206 -30.71 -6.42 -19.07
N GLY A 207 -31.53 -7.41 -19.43
CA GLY A 207 -31.10 -8.81 -19.55
C GLY A 207 -30.61 -9.40 -18.22
N LEU A 208 -31.49 -9.38 -17.21
CA LEU A 208 -31.31 -10.08 -15.93
C LEU A 208 -32.04 -11.43 -15.99
#